data_AF-A0A7Y3DM14-F1
#
_entry.id   AF-A0A7Y3DM14-F1
#
_cell.length_a   1.000
_cell.length_b   1.000
_cell.length_c   1.000
_cell.angle_alpha   90.00
_cell.angle_beta   90.00
_cell.angle_gamma   90.00
#
_symmetry.space_group_name_H-M   'P 1'
#
loop_
_entity.id
_entity.type
_entity.pdbx_description
1 polymer ?
#
loop_
_entity_poly.entity_id
_entity_poly.type
_entity_poly.pdbx_seq_one_letter_code
_entity_poly.pdbx_strand_id
1 'polypeptide(L)' 'IDDLERDLREIGEKEIAASVVGEKIMAKLHELDDVAYVRFASVYREFKDVNDFVAELKSLLSTEKEYGSKFKA' A
#
# COMPACT_ATOMS: atom_id res chain seq x y z
N ILE A 1 -1.73 13.56 -1.22
CA ILE A 1 -0.29 13.70 -0.88
C ILE A 1 -0.15 14.63 0.32
N ASP A 2 -0.89 15.74 0.35
CA ASP A 2 -0.89 16.75 1.42
C ASP A 2 -1.02 16.16 2.84
N ASP A 3 -1.92 15.18 3.04
CA ASP A 3 -2.04 14.52 4.35
C ASP A 3 -0.78 13.74 4.74
N LEU A 4 -0.13 13.08 3.78
CA LEU A 4 1.12 12.36 4.06
C LEU A 4 2.23 13.36 4.45
N GLU A 5 2.34 14.48 3.75
CA GLU A 5 3.30 15.52 4.09
C GLU A 5 3.04 16.13 5.46
N ARG A 6 1.76 16.36 5.81
CA ARG A 6 1.36 16.83 7.13
C ARG A 6 1.75 15.83 8.21
N ASP A 7 1.40 14.55 8.04
CA ASP A 7 1.74 13.48 8.97
C ASP A 7 3.26 13.38 9.18
N LEU A 8 4.06 13.53 8.12
CA LEU A 8 5.52 13.48 8.21
C LEU A 8 6.10 14.71 8.92
N ARG A 9 5.52 15.90 8.72
CA ARG A 9 5.93 17.11 9.44
C ARG A 9 5.60 17.04 10.94
N GLU A 10 4.47 16.42 11.29
CA GLU A 10 4.03 16.24 12.67
C GLU A 10 4.96 15.31 13.49
N ILE A 11 5.75 14.45 12.82
CA ILE A 11 6.77 13.62 13.49
C ILE A 11 7.86 14.48 14.15
N GLY A 12 8.12 15.69 13.65
CA GLY A 12 9.06 16.64 14.26
C GLY A 12 10.55 16.29 14.09
N GLU A 13 10.85 15.24 13.33
CA GLU A 13 12.22 14.79 13.05
C GLU A 13 12.84 15.55 11.86
N LYS A 14 14.14 15.85 11.95
CA LYS A 14 14.87 16.55 10.89
C LYS A 14 15.19 15.65 9.70
N GLU A 15 15.32 14.34 9.95
CA GLU A 15 15.58 13.31 8.96
C GLU A 15 14.61 12.15 9.18
N ILE A 16 14.05 11.62 8.09
CA ILE A 16 13.08 10.53 8.14
C ILE A 16 13.60 9.38 7.30
N ALA A 17 13.60 8.18 7.87
CA ALA A 17 13.97 6.98 7.13
C ALA A 17 13.02 6.76 5.94
N ALA A 18 13.57 6.47 4.76
CA ALA A 18 12.79 6.24 3.56
C ALA A 18 11.78 5.08 3.71
N SER A 19 12.08 4.10 4.57
CA SER A 19 11.16 3.01 4.91
C SER A 19 9.85 3.52 5.47
N VAL A 20 9.88 4.49 6.40
CA VAL A 20 8.69 5.09 7.03
C VAL A 20 7.78 5.74 5.99
N VAL A 21 8.37 6.44 5.02
CA VAL A 21 7.61 7.08 3.94
C VAL A 21 6.99 6.03 3.03
N GLY A 22 7.76 5.01 2.65
CA GLY A 22 7.29 3.92 1.81
C GLY A 22 6.17 3.09 2.44
N GLU A 23 6.25 2.81 3.74
CA GLU A 23 5.20 2.12 4.49
C GLU A 23 3.89 2.93 4.51
N LYS A 24 3.98 4.23 4.78
CA LYS A 24 2.80 5.11 4.76
C LYS A 24 2.18 5.23 3.36
N ILE A 25 3.00 5.26 2.30
CA ILE A 25 2.52 5.25 0.91
C ILE A 25 1.84 3.91 0.60
N MET A 26 2.45 2.78 0.96
CA MET A 26 1.86 1.45 0.77
C MET A 26 0.48 1.33 1.40
N ALA A 27 0.33 1.77 2.65
CA ALA A 27 -0.95 1.74 3.35
C ALA A 27 -2.02 2.59 2.65
N LYS A 28 -1.67 3.83 2.26
CA LYS A 28 -2.61 4.72 1.55
C LYS A 28 -2.99 4.19 0.16
N LEU A 29 -2.03 3.63 -0.59
CA LEU A 29 -2.28 3.08 -1.92
C LEU A 29 -3.18 1.84 -1.86
N HIS A 30 -3.00 0.98 -0.86
CA HIS A 30 -3.82 -0.21 -0.65
C HIS A 30 -5.31 0.11 -0.50
N GLU A 31 -5.64 1.28 0.07
CA GLU A 31 -7.04 1.70 0.24
C GLU A 31 -7.56 2.52 -0.95
N LEU A 32 -6.66 3.15 -1.71
CA LEU A 32 -7.01 4.13 -2.73
C LEU A 32 -7.11 3.52 -4.14
N ASP A 33 -6.12 2.70 -4.52
CA ASP A 33 -5.99 2.15 -5.88
C ASP A 33 -5.09 0.92 -5.88
N ASP A 34 -5.69 -0.23 -6.14
CA ASP A 34 -5.00 -1.52 -6.21
C ASP A 34 -3.91 -1.57 -7.28
N VAL A 35 -4.14 -0.98 -8.46
CA VAL A 35 -3.15 -0.97 -9.54
C VAL A 35 -1.93 -0.13 -9.15
N ALA A 36 -2.15 1.01 -8.51
CA ALA A 36 -1.08 1.87 -8.00
C ALA A 36 -0.32 1.21 -6.84
N TYR A 37 -1.02 0.56 -5.90
CA TYR A 37 -0.41 -0.23 -4.82
C TYR A 37 0.54 -1.28 -5.39
N VAL A 38 0.06 -2.07 -6.33
CA VAL A 38 0.80 -3.17 -6.95
C VAL A 38 2.02 -2.67 -7.71
N ARG A 39 1.90 -1.55 -8.43
CA ARG A 39 3.03 -0.89 -9.13
C ARG A 39 4.08 -0.34 -8.17
N PHE A 40 3.66 0.19 -7.02
CA PHE A 40 4.59 0.71 -6.02
C PHE A 40 5.28 -0.42 -5.27
N ALA A 41 4.50 -1.42 -4.85
CA ALA A 41 4.99 -2.60 -4.14
C ALA A 41 6.06 -3.33 -4.96
N SER A 42 5.89 -3.45 -6.29
CA SER A 42 6.82 -4.19 -7.17
C SER A 42 8.27 -3.74 -7.02
N VAL A 43 8.48 -2.44 -6.82
CA VAL A 43 9.80 -1.84 -6.58
C VAL A 43 10.13 -1.79 -5.09
N TYR A 44 9.19 -1.38 -4.25
CA TYR A 44 9.44 -1.12 -2.83
C TYR A 44 9.77 -2.40 -2.03
N ARG A 45 9.10 -3.53 -2.32
CA ARG A 45 9.36 -4.81 -1.65
C ARG A 45 10.40 -5.67 -2.37
N GLU A 46 10.94 -5.21 -3.49
CA GLU A 46 11.88 -5.94 -4.33
C GLU A 46 11.43 -7.40 -4.54
N PHE A 47 10.24 -7.57 -5.14
CA PHE A 47 9.71 -8.91 -5.38
C PHE A 47 10.69 -9.68 -6.25
N LYS A 48 11.25 -10.75 -5.69
CA LYS A 48 12.28 -11.56 -6.35
C LYS A 48 11.69 -12.46 -7.44
N ASP A 49 10.38 -12.72 -7.40
CA ASP A 49 9.68 -13.59 -8.32
C ASP A 49 8.28 -13.02 -8.67
N VAL A 50 7.87 -13.17 -9.93
CA VAL A 50 6.53 -12.86 -10.44
C VAL A 50 5.46 -13.68 -9.70
N ASN A 51 5.81 -14.87 -9.21
CA ASN A 51 4.91 -15.71 -8.43
C ASN A 51 4.53 -15.09 -7.07
N ASP A 52 5.49 -14.46 -6.38
CA ASP A 52 5.25 -13.75 -5.11
C ASP A 52 4.31 -12.55 -5.32
N PHE A 53 4.52 -11.85 -6.44
CA PHE A 53 3.67 -10.75 -6.86
C PHE A 53 2.23 -11.21 -7.17
N VAL A 54 2.06 -12.30 -7.92
CA VAL A 54 0.74 -12.86 -8.26
C VAL A 54 0.03 -13.40 -7.01
N ALA A 55 0.75 -13.97 -6.06
CA ALA A 55 0.19 -14.42 -4.79
C ALA A 55 -0.34 -13.25 -3.95
N GLU A 56 0.43 -12.18 -3.82
CA GLU A 56 0.00 -10.95 -3.14
C GLU A 56 -1.22 -10.34 -3.85
N LEU A 57 -1.20 -10.27 -5.19
CA LEU A 57 -2.32 -9.77 -6.00
C LEU A 57 -3.61 -10.57 -5.77
N LYS A 58 -3.50 -11.91 -5.74
CA LYS A 58 -4.64 -12.79 -5.46
C LYS A 58 -5.20 -12.59 -4.05
N SER A 59 -4.34 -12.32 -3.07
CA SER A 59 -4.75 -11.98 -1.71
C SER A 59 -5.58 -10.70 -1.68
N LEU A 60 -5.09 -9.62 -2.31
CA LEU A 60 -5.81 -8.33 -2.41
C LEU A 60 -7.19 -8.49 -3.06
N LEU A 61 -7.24 -9.11 -4.25
CA LEU A 61 -8.48 -9.32 -5.01
C LEU A 61 -9.49 -10.25 -4.31
N SER A 62 -9.02 -11.13 -3.43
CA SER A 62 -9.90 -12.00 -2.62
C SER A 62 -10.54 -11.22 -1.47
N THR A 63 -9.86 -10.19 -0.97
CA THR A 63 -10.32 -9.34 0.14
C THR A 63 -11.40 -8.34 -0.32
N GLU A 64 -11.33 -7.85 -1.56
CA GLU A 64 -12.40 -7.03 -2.18
C GLU A 64 -13.76 -7.75 -2.24
N LYS A 65 -13.78 -9.06 -2.53
CA LYS A 65 -15.02 -9.86 -2.59
C LYS A 65 -15.71 -9.98 -1.23
N GLU A 66 -14.94 -9.98 -0.14
CA GLU A 66 -15.46 -10.11 1.22
C GLU A 66 -16.08 -8.78 1.70
N TYR A 67 -15.47 -7.64 1.38
CA TYR A 67 -16.04 -6.31 1.62
C TYR A 67 -17.30 -6.06 0.78
N GLY A 68 -17.30 -6.40 -0.52
CA GLY A 68 -18.48 -6.27 -1.38
C GLY A 68 -19.67 -7.15 -0.97
N SER A 69 -19.42 -8.23 -0.23
CA SER A 69 -20.47 -9.13 0.28
C SER A 69 -21.08 -8.64 1.59
N LYS A 70 -20.33 -7.92 2.43
CA LYS A 70 -20.83 -7.32 3.69
C LYS A 70 -21.78 -6.12 3.49
N PHE A 71 -21.75 -5.47 2.33
CA PHE A 71 -22.67 -4.38 1.99
C PHE A 71 -23.89 -4.82 1.17
N LYS A 72 -24.04 -6.13 0.87
CA LYS A 72 -25.17 -6.71 0.12
C LYS A 72 -26.13 -7.54 0.99
N ALA A 73 -25.92 -7.60 2.30
CA ALA A 73 -26.79 -8.31 3.25
C ALA A 73 -27.71 -7.35 4.01
#